data_AF-A0A1Q9SXR9-F1
#
_entry.id   AF-A0A1Q9SXR9-F1
#
_cell.length_a   1.000
_cell.length_b   1.000
_cell.length_c   1.000
_cell.angle_alpha   90.00
_cell.angle_beta   90.00
_cell.angle_gamma   90.00
#
_symmetry.space_group_name_H-M   'P 1'
#
loop_
_entity.id
_entity.type
_entity.pdbx_description
1 polymer ?
#
loop_
_entity_poly.entity_id
_entity_poly.type
_entity_poly.pdbx_seq_one_letter_code
_entity_poly.pdbx_strand_id
1 'polypeptide(L)' 'MSKHTLTITLEADITDEDALVESVEQDTPDDSLSPHDIREEERAASSLVAGVSKALKDLSVPGVEISQPKVEARDA' A
#
# COMPACT_ATOMS: atom_id res chain seq x y z
N MET A 1 -13.22 22.65 -17.58
CA MET A 1 -11.85 22.85 -17.08
C MET A 1 -11.00 21.71 -17.59
N SER A 2 -9.77 21.98 -18.03
CA SER A 2 -8.81 20.95 -18.42
C SER A 2 -8.39 20.17 -17.18
N LYS A 3 -8.65 18.85 -17.13
CA LYS A 3 -8.09 17.98 -16.08
C LYS A 3 -6.65 17.67 -16.47
N HIS A 4 -5.70 18.01 -15.61
CA HIS A 4 -4.31 17.58 -15.76
C HIS A 4 -4.10 16.32 -14.92
N THR A 5 -3.58 15.27 -15.54
CA THR A 5 -3.27 14.00 -14.87
C THR A 5 -1.76 13.84 -14.81
N LEU A 6 -1.24 13.56 -13.61
CA LEU A 6 0.15 13.20 -13.37
C LEU A 6 0.16 11.79 -12.76
N THR A 7 0.97 10.89 -13.31
CA THR A 7 1.21 9.55 -12.77
C THR A 7 2.61 9.51 -12.16
N ILE A 8 2.71 9.03 -10.92
CA ILE A 8 3.98 8.85 -10.20
C ILE A 8 4.15 7.36 -9.94
N THR A 9 5.29 6.80 -10.34
CA THR A 9 5.67 5.41 -10.05
C THR A 9 6.63 5.41 -8.85
N LEU A 10 6.38 4.53 -7.89
CA LEU A 10 7.24 4.32 -6.73
C LEU A 10 7.88 2.94 -6.83
N GLU A 11 9.20 2.90 -6.83
CA GLU A 11 9.99 1.68 -6.66
C GLU A 11 10.38 1.58 -5.18
N ALA A 12 10.16 0.42 -4.58
CA ALA A 12 10.40 0.18 -3.16
C ALA A 12 10.89 -1.24 -2.94
N ASP A 13 11.97 -1.37 -2.17
CA ASP A 13 12.50 -2.64 -1.72
C ASP A 13 11.99 -2.96 -0.32
N ILE A 14 11.53 -4.19 -0.11
CA ILE A 14 11.16 -4.69 1.21
C ILE A 14 12.45 -5.10 1.91
N THR A 15 12.91 -4.27 2.84
CA THR A 15 14.18 -4.47 3.57
C THR A 15 13.99 -5.21 4.89
N ASP A 16 12.77 -5.21 5.43
CA ASP A 16 12.35 -5.91 6.65
C ASP A 16 10.85 -6.26 6.51
N GLU A 17 10.56 -7.53 6.21
CA GLU A 17 9.19 -8.00 6.02
C GLU A 17 8.42 -8.07 7.36
N ASP A 18 9.07 -8.54 8.42
CA ASP A 18 8.41 -8.74 9.71
C ASP A 18 7.95 -7.40 10.30
N ALA A 19 8.81 -6.38 10.26
CA ALA A 19 8.44 -5.03 10.70
C ALA A 19 7.31 -4.42 9.86
N LEU A 20 7.29 -4.70 8.56
CA LEU A 20 6.23 -4.23 7.66
C LEU A 20 4.90 -4.90 7.97
N VAL A 21 4.89 -6.22 8.18
CA VAL A 21 3.71 -6.99 8.54
C VAL A 21 3.16 -6.52 9.89
N GLU A 22 4.02 -6.37 10.89
CA GLU A 22 3.63 -5.88 12.22
C GLU A 22 3.02 -4.49 12.14
N SER A 23 3.63 -3.57 11.40
CA SER A 23 3.11 -2.21 11.21
C SER A 23 1.73 -2.22 10.55
N VAL A 24 1.47 -3.12 9.60
CA VAL A 24 0.16 -3.22 8.95
C VAL A 24 -0.86 -3.85 9.91
N GLU A 25 -0.48 -4.90 10.63
CA GLU A 25 -1.34 -5.61 11.57
C GLU A 25 -1.83 -4.72 12.71
N GLN A 26 -0.94 -3.95 13.36
CA GLN A 26 -1.30 -3.01 14.44
C GLN A 26 -2.36 -1.98 14.02
N ASP A 27 -2.45 -1.74 12.73
CA ASP A 27 -3.24 -0.71 12.09
C ASP A 27 -4.43 -1.26 11.30
N THR A 28 -4.56 -2.58 11.22
CA THR A 28 -5.64 -3.27 10.52
C THR A 28 -6.81 -3.47 11.48
N PRO A 29 -8.03 -2.99 11.16
CA PRO A 29 -9.21 -3.23 11.98
C PRO A 29 -9.47 -4.73 12.15
N ASP A 30 -9.94 -5.16 13.33
CA ASP A 30 -10.21 -6.58 13.65
C ASP A 30 -11.14 -7.30 12.65
N ASP A 31 -11.96 -6.55 11.91
CA ASP A 31 -12.89 -7.08 10.88
C ASP A 31 -12.27 -7.18 9.47
N SER A 32 -10.98 -6.86 9.30
CA SER A 32 -10.27 -6.93 8.02
C SER A 32 -9.39 -8.17 7.90
N LEU A 33 -9.03 -8.54 6.67
CA LEU A 33 -8.13 -9.66 6.37
C LEU A 33 -6.76 -9.39 7.01
N SER A 34 -6.29 -10.29 7.87
CA SER A 34 -4.99 -10.15 8.51
C SER A 34 -3.87 -10.48 7.50
N PRO A 35 -2.69 -9.83 7.58
CA PRO A 35 -1.51 -10.26 6.84
C PRO A 35 -1.14 -11.74 7.04
N HIS A 36 -1.51 -12.33 8.19
CA HIS A 36 -1.28 -13.74 8.49
C HIS A 36 -2.22 -14.70 7.73
N ASP A 37 -3.35 -14.19 7.23
CA ASP A 37 -4.28 -14.95 6.37
C ASP A 37 -3.81 -15.01 4.91
N ILE A 38 -2.78 -14.23 4.56
CA ILE A 38 -2.18 -14.19 3.23
C ILE A 38 -1.12 -15.31 3.13
N ARG A 39 -1.04 -15.93 1.96
CA ARG A 39 0.03 -16.88 1.65
C ARG A 39 1.39 -16.21 1.85
N GLU A 40 2.34 -16.94 2.44
CA GLU A 40 3.68 -16.42 2.76
C GLU A 40 4.35 -15.75 1.54
N GLU A 41 4.26 -16.40 0.38
CA GLU A 41 4.77 -15.90 -0.91
C GLU A 41 4.17 -14.56 -1.38
N GLU A 42 2.99 -14.19 -0.89
CA GLU A 42 2.30 -12.94 -1.25
C GLU A 42 2.24 -11.93 -0.10
N ARG A 43 2.68 -12.31 1.10
CA ARG A 43 2.50 -11.53 2.33
C ARG A 43 3.24 -10.21 2.28
N ALA A 44 4.52 -10.23 1.95
CA ALA A 44 5.37 -9.04 1.86
C ALA A 44 4.78 -7.99 0.90
N ALA A 45 4.49 -8.40 -0.33
CA ALA A 45 3.95 -7.51 -1.37
C ALA A 45 2.56 -6.98 -1.01
N SER A 46 1.70 -7.81 -0.42
CA SER A 46 0.35 -7.40 -0.01
C SER A 46 0.39 -6.43 1.16
N SER A 47 1.30 -6.66 2.12
CA SER A 47 1.52 -5.78 3.28
C SER A 47 2.05 -4.42 2.84
N LEU A 48 2.97 -4.38 1.87
CA LEU A 48 3.46 -3.12 1.30
C LEU A 48 2.32 -2.32 0.66
N VAL A 49 1.47 -2.97 -0.13
CA VAL A 49 0.33 -2.32 -0.78
C VAL A 49 -0.67 -1.80 0.24
N ALA A 50 -0.95 -2.56 1.30
CA ALA A 50 -1.81 -2.13 2.39
C ALA A 50 -1.22 -0.90 3.10
N GLY A 51 0.07 -0.93 3.44
CA GLY A 51 0.79 0.18 4.07
C GLY A 51 0.78 1.45 3.20
N VAL A 52 1.08 1.34 1.91
CA VAL A 52 1.04 2.47 0.96
C VAL A 52 -0.39 3.00 0.77
N SER A 53 -1.38 2.10 0.64
CA SER A 53 -2.80 2.49 0.54
C SER A 53 -3.25 3.28 1.75
N LYS A 54 -2.82 2.86 2.95
CA LYS A 54 -3.10 3.58 4.19
C LYS A 54 -2.43 4.95 4.20
N ALA A 55 -1.13 5.02 3.91
CA ALA A 55 -0.40 6.30 3.90
C ALA A 55 -1.00 7.32 2.92
N LEU A 56 -1.52 6.85 1.77
CA LEU A 56 -2.18 7.70 0.78
C LEU A 56 -3.62 8.06 1.14
N LYS A 57 -4.32 7.23 1.92
CA LYS A 57 -5.72 7.49 2.33
C LYS A 57 -5.86 8.80 3.11
N ASP A 58 -4.88 9.09 3.97
CA ASP A 58 -4.88 10.29 4.81
C ASP A 58 -4.11 11.47 4.17
N LEU A 59 -3.47 11.25 3.01
CA LEU A 59 -2.75 12.29 2.30
C LEU A 59 -3.74 13.23 1.61
N SER A 60 -3.85 14.46 2.11
CA SER A 60 -4.67 15.51 1.52
C SER A 60 -3.77 16.62 0.97
N VAL A 61 -3.81 16.83 -0.34
CA VAL A 61 -3.11 17.94 -1.03
C VAL A 61 -4.14 18.89 -1.64
N PRO A 62 -4.15 20.19 -1.28
CA PRO A 62 -5.11 21.15 -1.80
C PRO A 62 -5.15 21.17 -3.34
N GLY A 63 -6.35 20.97 -3.91
CA GLY A 63 -6.55 20.98 -5.36
C GLY A 63 -6.11 19.72 -6.09
N VAL A 64 -5.75 18.65 -5.38
CA VAL A 64 -5.35 17.36 -5.95
C VAL A 64 -6.29 16.26 -5.47
N GLU A 65 -6.81 15.48 -6.40
CA GLU A 65 -7.56 14.26 -6.14
C GLU A 65 -6.60 13.06 -6.28
N ILE A 66 -6.32 12.39 -5.16
CA ILE A 66 -5.42 11.22 -5.12
C ILE A 66 -6.27 9.96 -5.25
N SER A 67 -6.02 9.18 -6.32
CA SER A 67 -6.68 7.88 -6.54
C SER A 67 -6.00 6.77 -5.74
N GLN A 68 -6.68 5.63 -5.57
CA GLN A 68 -6.09 4.47 -4.88
C GLN A 68 -4.80 4.00 -5.57
N PRO A 69 -3.75 3.64 -4.81
CA PRO A 69 -2.55 3.07 -5.39
C PRO A 69 -2.85 1.73 -6.07
N LYS A 70 -2.09 1.42 -7.12
CA LYS A 70 -2.22 0.20 -7.90
C LYS A 70 -0.85 -0.47 -8.02
N VAL A 71 -0.81 -1.79 -7.89
CA VAL A 71 0.38 -2.59 -8.19
C VAL A 71 0.53 -2.71 -9.70
N GLU A 72 1.65 -2.22 -10.25
CA GLU A 72 1.94 -2.35 -11.68
C GLU A 72 2.80 -3.58 -12.00
N ALA A 73 3.72 -3.97 -11.10
CA ALA A 73 4.56 -5.16 -11.25
C ALA A 73 4.86 -5.79 -9.88
N ARG A 74 5.11 -7.11 -9.88
CA ARG A 74 5.65 -7.89 -8.76
C ARG A 74 6.85 -8.66 -9.29
N ASP A 75 7.86 -8.87 -8.45
CA ASP A 75 8.95 -9.77 -8.82
C ASP A 75 8.41 -11.20 -8.96
N ALA A 76 8.94 -11.95 -9.92
CA ALA A 76 8.42 -13.26 -10.37
C ALA A 76 8.94 -14.44 -9.55
#